data_AF-A0A183HJC0-F1
#
_entry.id   AF-A0A183HJC0-F1
#
_cell.length_a   1.000
_cell.length_b   1.000
_cell.length_c   1.000
_cell.angle_alpha   90.00
_cell.angle_beta   90.00
_cell.angle_gamma   90.00
#
_symmetry.space_group_name_H-M   'P 1'
#
loop_
_entity.id
_entity.type
_entity.pdbx_description
1 polymer ?
#
loop_
_entity_poly.entity_id
_entity_poly.type
_entity_poly.pdbx_seq_one_letter_code
_entity_poly.pdbx_strand_id
1 'polypeptide(L)'
;ISNFRLFFFHDWRGRTIGHRICRRAIKLAECLYGTQVLITYSHNSSVKFYEQLGFMEVSGEFIDADILYKTMFYFPRQDKLPKLDLWGFCSVEHNYTPGECFDPAVTEKIKETIMSFKEQNIPRIVHLQHLPDENVVGYSLIRIYKECARATLVQNFTRSEQLENFLTSTIWEKLNTGHYGQVDEAWRIFYASIMMCKAVRLKFEKQIQEALHACDMGLIMGRDIDGFALSKFAQHLHSCLPEPSTPISLKTQKHLQSPAPLPNSVYVDVYELPSFEEMLKIIEIQKPVVIRGLVNQWPAFTKWK
;
A
#
# COMPACT_ATOMS: atom_id res chain seq x y z
N ILE A 1 -1.02 -20.29 14.99
CA ILE A 1 -2.33 -19.89 14.41
C ILE A 1 -3.13 -19.21 15.50
N SER A 2 -3.62 -17.99 15.25
CA SER A 2 -4.52 -17.29 16.18
C SER A 2 -5.94 -17.41 15.65
N ASN A 3 -6.80 -18.17 16.33
CA ASN A 3 -8.18 -18.38 15.93
C ASN A 3 -9.06 -17.25 16.51
N PHE A 4 -9.63 -16.42 15.64
CA PHE A 4 -10.48 -15.29 16.04
C PHE A 4 -11.95 -15.73 16.04
N ARG A 5 -12.57 -15.83 17.23
CA ARG A 5 -14.02 -16.04 17.35
C ARG A 5 -14.72 -14.69 17.54
N LEU A 6 -15.59 -14.32 16.59
CA LEU A 6 -16.40 -13.11 16.64
C LEU A 6 -17.86 -13.47 16.93
N PHE A 7 -18.40 -12.92 18.01
CA PHE A 7 -19.82 -13.04 18.37
C PHE A 7 -20.52 -11.70 18.15
N PHE A 8 -21.74 -11.74 17.61
CA PHE A 8 -22.58 -10.56 17.39
C PHE A 8 -23.90 -10.71 18.12
N PHE A 9 -24.30 -9.67 18.87
CA PHE A 9 -25.67 -9.53 19.35
C PHE A 9 -26.64 -9.42 18.16
N HIS A 10 -27.78 -10.11 18.26
CA HIS A 10 -28.78 -10.20 17.19
C HIS A 10 -29.25 -8.80 16.71
N ASP A 11 -29.42 -7.87 17.64
CA ASP A 11 -29.94 -6.52 17.38
C ASP A 11 -28.97 -5.60 16.62
N TRP A 12 -27.71 -6.00 16.49
CA TRP A 12 -26.66 -5.21 15.84
C TRP A 12 -26.39 -5.67 14.40
N ARG A 13 -27.08 -6.72 13.95
CA ARG A 13 -27.01 -7.22 12.57
C ARG A 13 -27.58 -6.18 11.60
N GLY A 14 -26.96 -6.05 10.42
CA GLY A 14 -27.41 -5.11 9.38
C GLY A 14 -27.04 -3.63 9.59
N ARG A 15 -26.50 -3.24 10.76
CA ARG A 15 -26.18 -1.83 11.08
C ARG A 15 -24.72 -1.43 10.86
N THR A 16 -23.97 -2.11 9.99
CA THR A 16 -22.51 -1.92 9.74
C THR A 16 -21.57 -2.12 10.94
N ILE A 17 -22.10 -2.34 12.15
CA ILE A 17 -21.34 -2.57 13.39
C ILE A 17 -20.41 -3.78 13.22
N GLY A 18 -20.89 -4.87 12.63
CA GLY A 18 -20.06 -6.05 12.37
C GLY A 18 -18.83 -5.74 11.52
N HIS A 19 -18.99 -4.91 10.48
CA HIS A 19 -17.88 -4.49 9.64
C HIS A 19 -16.84 -3.68 10.43
N ARG A 20 -17.28 -2.75 11.30
CA ARG A 20 -16.40 -1.94 12.14
C ARG A 20 -15.63 -2.77 13.16
N ILE A 21 -16.30 -3.72 13.83
CA ILE A 21 -15.68 -4.62 14.80
C ILE A 21 -14.63 -5.48 14.09
N CYS A 22 -14.98 -6.14 12.98
CA CYS A 22 -14.04 -6.96 12.23
C CYS A 22 -12.84 -6.15 11.73
N ARG A 23 -13.07 -4.94 11.17
CA ARG A 23 -11.99 -4.05 10.72
C ARG A 23 -11.02 -3.73 11.87
N ARG A 24 -11.53 -3.46 13.07
CA ARG A 24 -10.68 -3.19 14.24
C ARG A 24 -9.97 -4.45 14.74
N ALA A 25 -10.65 -5.60 14.75
CA ALA A 25 -10.05 -6.88 15.10
C ALA A 25 -8.89 -7.24 14.15
N ILE A 26 -9.07 -7.09 12.84
CA ILE A 26 -8.03 -7.28 11.83
C ILE A 26 -6.84 -6.35 12.11
N LYS A 27 -7.10 -5.05 12.29
CA LYS A 27 -6.03 -4.07 12.56
C LYS A 27 -5.23 -4.44 13.81
N LEU A 28 -5.91 -4.86 14.88
CA LEU A 28 -5.27 -5.32 16.12
C LEU A 28 -4.47 -6.62 15.90
N ALA A 29 -5.05 -7.60 15.20
CA ALA A 29 -4.40 -8.86 14.90
C ALA A 29 -3.13 -8.65 14.09
N GLU A 30 -3.17 -7.76 13.09
CA GLU A 30 -1.98 -7.37 12.35
C GLU A 30 -0.93 -6.74 13.27
N CYS A 31 -1.30 -5.82 14.17
CA CYS A 31 -0.34 -5.19 15.07
C CYS A 31 0.30 -6.19 16.05
N LEU A 32 -0.47 -7.14 16.57
CA LEU A 32 -0.02 -8.05 17.63
C LEU A 32 0.69 -9.31 17.11
N TYR A 33 0.26 -9.84 15.96
CA TYR A 33 0.70 -11.15 15.45
C TYR A 33 1.47 -11.01 14.14
N GLY A 34 2.69 -10.47 14.22
CA GLY A 34 3.52 -10.19 13.05
C GLY A 34 4.07 -11.41 12.29
N THR A 35 4.06 -12.59 12.92
CA THR A 35 4.62 -13.84 12.37
C THR A 35 3.56 -14.89 12.00
N GLN A 36 2.28 -14.62 12.28
CA GLN A 36 1.18 -15.56 12.09
C GLN A 36 0.24 -15.11 10.98
N VAL A 37 -0.43 -16.07 10.35
CA VAL A 37 -1.52 -15.82 9.39
C VAL A 37 -2.86 -15.75 10.13
N LEU A 38 -3.70 -14.80 9.75
CA LEU A 38 -5.05 -14.64 10.29
C LEU A 38 -6.02 -15.53 9.51
N ILE A 39 -6.75 -16.38 10.23
CA ILE A 39 -7.70 -17.35 9.68
C ILE A 39 -9.03 -17.18 10.40
N THR A 40 -10.13 -17.39 9.67
CA THR A 40 -11.48 -17.44 10.21
C THR A 40 -12.24 -18.61 9.60
N TYR A 41 -13.18 -19.16 10.37
CA TYR A 41 -14.21 -20.04 9.83
C TYR A 41 -15.45 -19.20 9.53
N SER A 42 -15.98 -19.35 8.32
CA SER A 42 -17.18 -18.64 7.89
C SER A 42 -18.28 -19.63 7.57
N HIS A 43 -19.49 -19.36 8.06
CA HIS A 43 -20.69 -20.00 7.56
C HIS A 43 -20.91 -19.62 6.09
N ASN A 44 -21.61 -20.47 5.33
CA ASN A 44 -21.91 -20.20 3.92
C ASN A 44 -22.64 -18.86 3.71
N SER A 45 -23.53 -18.49 4.64
CA SER A 45 -24.25 -17.20 4.63
C SER A 45 -23.37 -15.98 4.92
N SER A 46 -22.21 -16.15 5.57
CA SER A 46 -21.28 -15.07 5.94
C SER A 46 -20.04 -14.97 5.03
N VAL A 47 -19.86 -15.88 4.06
CA VAL A 47 -18.67 -15.88 3.17
C VAL A 47 -18.51 -14.54 2.48
N LYS A 48 -19.59 -14.04 1.85
CA LYS A 48 -19.60 -12.75 1.15
C LYS A 48 -19.23 -11.57 2.05
N PHE A 49 -19.52 -11.64 3.36
CA PHE A 49 -19.15 -10.61 4.33
C PHE A 49 -17.64 -10.60 4.61
N TYR A 50 -17.02 -11.78 4.75
CA TYR A 50 -15.58 -11.89 4.95
C TYR A 50 -14.78 -11.61 3.67
N GLU A 51 -15.26 -12.04 2.49
CA GLU A 51 -14.71 -11.63 1.19
C GLU A 51 -14.73 -10.10 1.02
N GLN A 52 -15.74 -9.45 1.59
CA GLN A 52 -15.86 -8.00 1.61
C GLN A 52 -14.84 -7.31 2.51
N LEU A 53 -14.30 -8.01 3.49
CA LEU A 53 -13.23 -7.52 4.37
C LEU A 53 -11.83 -7.78 3.79
N GLY A 54 -11.71 -8.70 2.84
CA GLY A 54 -10.45 -9.10 2.19
C GLY A 54 -10.04 -10.56 2.42
N PHE A 55 -10.87 -11.36 3.10
CA PHE A 55 -10.59 -12.78 3.26
C PHE A 55 -10.77 -13.55 1.96
N MET A 56 -9.99 -14.61 1.78
CA MET A 56 -10.04 -15.52 0.64
C MET A 56 -10.36 -16.94 1.11
N GLU A 57 -11.25 -17.63 0.38
CA GLU A 57 -11.63 -19.02 0.65
C GLU A 57 -10.48 -19.97 0.28
N VAL A 58 -10.13 -20.88 1.20
CA VAL A 58 -9.04 -21.85 1.00
C VAL A 58 -9.49 -23.30 1.15
N SER A 59 -10.61 -23.60 1.78
CA SER A 59 -11.12 -24.97 1.89
C SER A 59 -12.43 -25.16 1.14
N GLY A 60 -12.80 -26.43 0.91
CA GLY A 60 -14.20 -26.80 0.67
C GLY A 60 -15.04 -26.66 1.95
N GLU A 61 -16.31 -27.05 1.85
CA GLU A 61 -17.22 -27.06 2.98
C GLU A 61 -16.90 -28.21 3.94
N PHE A 62 -16.89 -27.93 5.25
CA PHE A 62 -16.71 -28.93 6.30
C PHE A 62 -17.70 -28.70 7.43
N ILE A 63 -17.97 -29.75 8.21
CA ILE A 63 -18.95 -29.71 9.30
C ILE A 63 -18.20 -29.63 10.63
N ASP A 64 -18.54 -28.61 11.43
CA ASP A 64 -18.15 -28.50 12.83
C ASP A 64 -19.41 -28.22 13.66
N ALA A 65 -19.67 -29.05 14.68
CA ALA A 65 -20.85 -28.98 15.53
C ALA A 65 -22.19 -28.86 14.76
N ASP A 66 -22.41 -29.73 13.76
CA ASP A 66 -23.59 -29.76 12.88
C ASP A 66 -23.80 -28.51 12.01
N ILE A 67 -22.78 -27.65 11.91
CA ILE A 67 -22.84 -26.44 11.10
C ILE A 67 -21.79 -26.49 10.00
N LEU A 68 -22.20 -26.06 8.81
CA LEU A 68 -21.35 -26.03 7.63
C LEU A 68 -20.50 -24.76 7.60
N TYR A 69 -19.18 -24.94 7.55
CA TYR A 69 -18.18 -23.89 7.51
C TYR A 69 -17.27 -24.00 6.29
N LYS A 70 -16.62 -22.88 6.01
CA LYS A 70 -15.48 -22.77 5.09
C LYS A 70 -14.35 -22.04 5.80
N THR A 71 -13.12 -22.52 5.60
CA THR A 71 -11.92 -21.86 6.08
C THR A 71 -11.55 -20.73 5.12
N MET A 72 -11.41 -19.54 5.68
CA MET A 72 -10.98 -18.35 4.96
C MET A 72 -9.75 -17.75 5.63
N PHE A 73 -8.80 -17.27 4.83
CA PHE A 73 -7.60 -16.61 5.34
C PHE A 73 -7.53 -15.15 4.90
N TYR A 74 -6.89 -14.32 5.72
CA TYR A 74 -6.66 -12.92 5.43
C TYR A 74 -5.22 -12.72 4.96
N PHE A 75 -5.03 -12.06 3.82
CA PHE A 75 -3.71 -11.96 3.22
C PHE A 75 -2.78 -11.06 4.05
N PRO A 76 -1.61 -11.55 4.49
CA PRO A 76 -0.70 -10.80 5.34
C PRO A 76 -0.06 -9.60 4.62
N ARG A 77 0.35 -8.59 5.39
CA ARG A 77 1.07 -7.43 4.85
C ARG A 77 2.40 -7.82 4.21
N GLN A 78 2.79 -7.09 3.17
CA GLN A 78 4.02 -7.36 2.43
C GLN A 78 5.28 -7.22 3.30
N ASP A 79 5.33 -6.26 4.23
CA ASP A 79 6.44 -6.11 5.17
C ASP A 79 6.55 -7.23 6.21
N LYS A 80 5.50 -8.04 6.35
CA LYS A 80 5.47 -9.17 7.29
C LYS A 80 5.80 -10.50 6.64
N LEU A 81 5.65 -10.62 5.32
CA LEU A 81 5.94 -11.85 4.58
C LEU A 81 7.30 -12.48 4.93
N PRO A 82 8.41 -11.73 5.07
CA PRO A 82 9.71 -12.32 5.41
C PRO A 82 9.80 -12.90 6.82
N LYS A 83 8.89 -12.50 7.73
CA LYS A 83 8.87 -12.91 9.14
C LYS A 83 7.78 -13.95 9.44
N LEU A 84 7.00 -14.33 8.43
CA LEU A 84 5.95 -15.34 8.62
C LEU A 84 6.58 -16.68 8.90
N ASP A 85 6.13 -17.32 9.97
CA ASP A 85 6.44 -18.71 10.23
C ASP A 85 5.52 -19.58 9.37
N LEU A 86 5.88 -19.73 8.09
CA LEU A 86 5.16 -20.58 7.14
C LEU A 86 5.51 -22.06 7.28
N TRP A 87 6.55 -22.41 8.05
CA TRP A 87 7.07 -23.78 8.12
C TRP A 87 6.73 -24.47 9.45
N GLY A 88 6.33 -23.72 10.48
CA GLY A 88 5.82 -24.25 11.74
C GLY A 88 4.49 -25.01 11.64
N PHE A 89 3.77 -24.94 10.52
CA PHE A 89 2.47 -25.62 10.35
C PHE A 89 2.56 -27.16 10.32
N CYS A 90 3.73 -27.74 10.06
CA CYS A 90 3.87 -29.17 9.75
C CYS A 90 4.21 -30.08 10.96
N SER A 91 4.33 -29.54 12.19
CA SER A 91 5.09 -30.22 13.25
C SER A 91 4.30 -30.75 14.45
N VAL A 92 2.97 -30.65 14.46
CA VAL A 92 2.19 -31.13 15.62
C VAL A 92 1.04 -32.00 15.15
N GLU A 93 1.06 -33.27 15.55
CA GLU A 93 -0.05 -34.23 15.39
C GLU A 93 -1.31 -33.68 16.08
N HIS A 94 -2.07 -32.86 15.37
CA HIS A 94 -3.40 -32.43 15.77
C HIS A 94 -4.41 -33.34 15.07
N ASN A 95 -5.38 -33.85 15.83
CA ASN A 95 -6.60 -34.34 15.22
C ASN A 95 -7.27 -33.16 14.51
N TYR A 96 -7.52 -33.29 13.21
CA TYR A 96 -8.14 -32.26 12.38
C TYR A 96 -9.32 -32.84 11.61
N THR A 97 -10.29 -32.00 11.30
CA THR A 97 -11.34 -32.32 10.33
C THR A 97 -10.93 -31.83 8.94
N PRO A 98 -11.10 -32.62 7.87
CA PRO A 98 -10.82 -32.16 6.51
C PRO A 98 -11.51 -30.83 6.21
N GLY A 99 -10.76 -29.85 5.70
CA GLY A 99 -11.21 -28.49 5.44
C GLY A 99 -10.92 -27.47 6.56
N GLU A 100 -10.53 -27.90 7.75
CA GLU A 100 -10.14 -26.99 8.85
C GLU A 100 -8.77 -26.33 8.63
N CYS A 101 -8.42 -25.35 9.45
CA CYS A 101 -7.15 -24.63 9.31
C CYS A 101 -5.90 -25.46 9.59
N PHE A 102 -6.05 -26.61 10.28
CA PHE A 102 -4.96 -27.55 10.55
C PHE A 102 -4.91 -28.68 9.53
N ASP A 103 -5.86 -28.74 8.58
CA ASP A 103 -5.78 -29.68 7.46
C ASP A 103 -4.52 -29.38 6.63
N PRO A 104 -3.63 -30.38 6.40
CA PRO A 104 -2.45 -30.22 5.58
C PRO A 104 -2.76 -29.67 4.18
N ALA A 105 -3.88 -30.07 3.56
CA ALA A 105 -4.26 -29.59 2.24
C ALA A 105 -4.62 -28.08 2.25
N VAL A 106 -5.32 -27.63 3.29
CA VAL A 106 -5.68 -26.21 3.47
C VAL A 106 -4.44 -25.39 3.77
N THR A 107 -3.57 -25.91 4.64
CA THR A 107 -2.29 -25.30 5.01
C THR A 107 -1.41 -25.09 3.77
N GLU A 108 -1.27 -26.12 2.94
CA GLU A 108 -0.44 -26.07 1.74
C GLU A 108 -1.01 -25.07 0.73
N LYS A 109 -2.34 -25.08 0.52
CA LYS A 109 -3.00 -24.09 -0.33
C LYS A 109 -2.82 -22.65 0.15
N ILE A 110 -2.82 -22.39 1.47
CA ILE A 110 -2.49 -21.07 2.02
C ILE A 110 -1.05 -20.69 1.67
N LYS A 111 -0.08 -21.59 1.85
CA LYS A 111 1.34 -21.34 1.53
C LYS A 111 1.51 -21.04 0.04
N GLU A 112 0.95 -21.88 -0.84
CA GLU A 112 1.00 -21.71 -2.29
C GLU A 112 0.43 -20.36 -2.70
N THR A 113 -0.70 -19.97 -2.12
CA THR A 113 -1.33 -18.66 -2.40
C THR A 113 -0.43 -17.50 -1.96
N ILE A 114 0.16 -17.58 -0.77
CA ILE A 114 1.09 -16.55 -0.28
C ILE A 114 2.34 -16.45 -1.16
N MET A 115 2.90 -17.58 -1.58
CA MET A 115 4.08 -17.64 -2.44
C MET A 115 3.79 -17.10 -3.84
N SER A 116 2.67 -17.47 -4.45
CA SER A 116 2.27 -16.96 -5.77
C SER A 116 2.10 -15.44 -5.78
N PHE A 117 1.47 -14.87 -4.74
CA PHE A 117 1.34 -13.42 -4.61
C PHE A 117 2.69 -12.72 -4.41
N LYS A 118 3.60 -13.35 -3.66
CA LYS A 118 4.96 -12.85 -3.44
C LYS A 118 5.75 -12.82 -4.75
N GLU A 119 5.65 -13.86 -5.56
CA GLU A 119 6.33 -13.97 -6.87
C GLU A 119 5.82 -12.92 -7.86
N GLN A 120 4.50 -12.77 -7.95
CA GLN A 120 3.89 -11.76 -8.81
C GLN A 120 4.02 -10.34 -8.26
N ASN A 121 4.47 -10.20 -7.01
CA ASN A 121 4.56 -8.96 -6.26
C ASN A 121 3.30 -8.10 -6.39
N ILE A 122 2.11 -8.73 -6.36
CA ILE A 122 0.83 -8.01 -6.49
C ILE A 122 0.44 -7.48 -5.11
N PRO A 123 0.29 -6.17 -4.95
CA PRO A 123 -0.18 -5.57 -3.71
C PRO A 123 -1.61 -6.01 -3.38
N ARG A 124 -1.89 -6.10 -2.09
CA ARG A 124 -3.16 -6.61 -1.57
C ARG A 124 -4.29 -5.57 -1.61
N ILE A 125 -4.57 -5.01 -2.79
CA ILE A 125 -5.36 -3.77 -3.03
C ILE A 125 -6.73 -3.71 -2.34
N VAL A 126 -7.43 -4.84 -2.15
CA VAL A 126 -8.71 -4.86 -1.41
C VAL A 126 -8.54 -4.41 0.04
N HIS A 127 -7.40 -4.70 0.67
CA HIS A 127 -7.14 -4.38 2.08
C HIS A 127 -6.85 -2.89 2.32
N LEU A 128 -6.41 -2.18 1.29
CA LEU A 128 -6.09 -0.76 1.37
C LEU A 128 -7.33 0.09 1.69
N GLN A 129 -8.55 -0.44 1.46
CA GLN A 129 -9.82 0.18 1.86
C GLN A 129 -9.87 0.51 3.37
N HIS A 130 -9.08 -0.18 4.19
CA HIS A 130 -9.07 -0.02 5.65
C HIS A 130 -8.06 1.02 6.15
N LEU A 131 -7.20 1.56 5.29
CA LEU A 131 -6.14 2.49 5.68
C LEU A 131 -6.64 3.93 5.88
N PRO A 132 -7.44 4.53 4.97
CA PRO A 132 -7.92 5.89 5.15
C PRO A 132 -8.87 6.02 6.34
N ASP A 133 -8.88 7.21 6.95
CA ASP A 133 -9.89 7.54 7.95
C ASP A 133 -11.26 7.74 7.27
N GLU A 134 -12.23 6.90 7.66
CA GLU A 134 -13.60 6.92 7.14
C GLU A 134 -14.32 8.22 7.48
N ASN A 135 -13.98 8.86 8.60
CA ASN A 135 -14.62 10.12 9.03
C ASN A 135 -14.17 11.30 8.18
N VAL A 136 -12.98 11.22 7.57
CA VAL A 136 -12.42 12.27 6.71
C VAL A 136 -12.79 12.03 5.26
N VAL A 137 -12.51 10.82 4.75
CA VAL A 137 -12.71 10.48 3.33
C VAL A 137 -14.18 10.22 3.01
N GLY A 138 -14.93 9.67 3.97
CA GLY A 138 -16.31 9.26 3.79
C GLY A 138 -16.47 7.83 3.28
N TYR A 139 -17.41 7.12 3.88
CA TYR A 139 -17.70 5.71 3.57
C TYR A 139 -18.07 5.47 2.10
N SER A 140 -18.77 6.41 1.45
CA SER A 140 -19.19 6.27 0.05
C SER A 140 -18.00 6.14 -0.91
N LEU A 141 -16.96 6.95 -0.73
CA LEU A 141 -15.76 6.89 -1.57
C LEU A 141 -14.97 5.60 -1.31
N ILE A 142 -14.84 5.20 -0.04
CA ILE A 142 -14.19 3.92 0.32
C ILE A 142 -14.96 2.74 -0.29
N ARG A 143 -16.29 2.79 -0.35
CA ARG A 143 -17.11 1.76 -1.00
C ARG A 143 -16.86 1.68 -2.50
N ILE A 144 -16.73 2.82 -3.17
CA ILE A 144 -16.39 2.90 -4.60
C ILE A 144 -14.98 2.34 -4.84
N TYR A 145 -14.02 2.69 -4.00
CA TYR A 145 -12.67 2.11 -4.04
C TYR A 145 -12.67 0.59 -3.89
N LYS A 146 -13.46 0.06 -2.95
CA LYS A 146 -13.61 -1.38 -2.76
C LYS A 146 -14.13 -2.08 -4.01
N GLU A 147 -15.11 -1.48 -4.69
CA GLU A 147 -15.62 -1.99 -5.96
C GLU A 147 -14.54 -1.94 -7.05
N CYS A 148 -13.78 -0.84 -7.09
CA CYS A 148 -12.64 -0.67 -8.00
C CYS A 148 -11.61 -1.78 -7.82
N ALA A 149 -11.12 -1.99 -6.59
CA ALA A 149 -10.15 -3.03 -6.29
C ALA A 149 -10.64 -4.43 -6.67
N ARG A 150 -11.93 -4.71 -6.47
CA ARG A 150 -12.54 -5.98 -6.91
C ARG A 150 -12.58 -6.08 -8.44
N ALA A 151 -13.02 -5.04 -9.12
CA ALA A 151 -13.04 -4.99 -10.59
C ALA A 151 -11.64 -5.22 -11.17
N THR A 152 -10.59 -4.65 -10.57
CA THR A 152 -9.20 -4.89 -10.96
C THR A 152 -8.80 -6.37 -10.80
N LEU A 153 -9.09 -6.99 -9.65
CA LEU A 153 -8.70 -8.38 -9.38
C LEU A 153 -9.46 -9.39 -10.26
N VAL A 154 -10.72 -9.13 -10.61
CA VAL A 154 -11.50 -9.95 -11.56
C VAL A 154 -11.22 -9.60 -13.03
N GLN A 155 -10.26 -8.70 -13.28
CA GLN A 155 -9.87 -8.23 -14.62
C GLN A 155 -11.00 -7.59 -15.43
N ASN A 156 -11.99 -6.99 -14.76
CA ASN A 156 -12.96 -6.11 -15.40
C ASN A 156 -12.33 -4.70 -15.52
N PHE A 157 -11.39 -4.57 -16.46
CA PHE A 157 -10.58 -3.36 -16.60
C PHE A 157 -11.40 -2.12 -16.96
N THR A 158 -12.45 -2.26 -17.78
CA THR A 158 -13.37 -1.16 -18.10
C THR A 158 -14.03 -0.59 -16.86
N ARG A 159 -14.55 -1.46 -15.96
CA ARG A 159 -15.17 -0.99 -14.72
C ARG A 159 -14.14 -0.41 -13.76
N SER A 160 -12.97 -1.05 -13.65
CA SER A 160 -11.86 -0.57 -12.81
C SER A 160 -11.44 0.84 -13.22
N GLU A 161 -11.18 1.06 -14.49
CA GLU A 161 -10.75 2.36 -15.03
C GLU A 161 -11.81 3.45 -14.81
N GLN A 162 -13.09 3.16 -15.03
CA GLN A 162 -14.17 4.12 -14.77
C GLN A 162 -14.19 4.58 -13.30
N LEU A 163 -14.04 3.64 -12.36
CA LEU A 163 -14.05 3.93 -10.93
C LEU A 163 -12.76 4.64 -10.50
N GLU A 164 -11.61 4.24 -11.02
CA GLU A 164 -10.31 4.91 -10.82
C GLU A 164 -10.38 6.37 -11.24
N ASN A 165 -10.89 6.64 -12.44
CA ASN A 165 -10.97 7.99 -12.99
C ASN A 165 -11.90 8.88 -12.17
N PHE A 166 -13.07 8.36 -11.78
CA PHE A 166 -14.00 9.06 -10.88
C PHE A 166 -13.38 9.37 -9.50
N LEU A 167 -12.71 8.38 -8.89
CA LEU A 167 -12.08 8.57 -7.59
C LEU A 167 -10.91 9.56 -7.68
N THR A 168 -10.09 9.45 -8.72
CA THR A 168 -8.91 10.29 -8.93
C THR A 168 -9.33 11.74 -9.17
N SER A 169 -10.36 12.00 -9.99
CA SER A 169 -10.86 13.37 -10.22
C SER A 169 -11.40 13.99 -8.92
N THR A 170 -12.19 13.23 -8.15
CA THR A 170 -12.76 13.68 -6.88
C THR A 170 -11.67 14.04 -5.86
N ILE A 171 -10.63 13.22 -5.75
CA ILE A 171 -9.56 13.43 -4.76
C ILE A 171 -8.57 14.48 -5.22
N TRP A 172 -8.35 14.62 -6.53
CA TRP A 172 -7.50 15.67 -7.07
C TRP A 172 -7.91 17.05 -6.56
N GLU A 173 -9.22 17.33 -6.52
CA GLU A 173 -9.74 18.56 -5.93
C GLU A 173 -9.35 18.68 -4.46
N LYS A 174 -9.46 17.60 -3.67
CA LYS A 174 -9.11 17.60 -2.24
C LYS A 174 -7.63 17.86 -1.98
N LEU A 175 -6.74 17.26 -2.77
CA LEU A 175 -5.30 17.45 -2.63
C LEU A 175 -4.84 18.86 -3.04
N ASN A 176 -5.61 19.58 -3.86
CA ASN A 176 -5.24 20.87 -4.44
C ASN A 176 -6.09 22.05 -3.92
N THR A 177 -6.70 21.93 -2.74
CA THR A 177 -7.53 22.99 -2.14
C THR A 177 -6.75 24.10 -1.41
N GLY A 178 -5.43 23.97 -1.25
CA GLY A 178 -4.61 24.94 -0.50
C GLY A 178 -3.15 24.53 -0.41
N HIS A 179 -2.45 25.00 0.63
CA HIS A 179 -1.06 24.61 0.86
C HIS A 179 -0.97 23.10 1.08
N TYR A 180 -0.18 22.39 0.27
CA TYR A 180 -0.16 20.93 0.27
C TYR A 180 0.10 20.33 1.66
N GLY A 181 0.95 20.98 2.47
CA GLY A 181 1.22 20.59 3.87
C GLY A 181 -0.01 20.55 4.79
N GLN A 182 -1.10 21.25 4.45
CA GLN A 182 -2.36 21.29 5.21
C GLN A 182 -3.37 20.22 4.78
N VAL A 183 -3.08 19.48 3.70
CA VAL A 183 -3.95 18.39 3.23
C VAL A 183 -3.97 17.27 4.27
N ASP A 184 -5.17 16.85 4.65
CA ASP A 184 -5.36 15.77 5.62
C ASP A 184 -4.71 14.47 5.12
N GLU A 185 -4.04 13.79 6.04
CA GLU A 185 -3.29 12.58 5.79
C GLU A 185 -4.17 11.44 5.23
N ALA A 186 -5.45 11.38 5.61
CA ALA A 186 -6.38 10.40 5.10
C ALA A 186 -6.61 10.54 3.58
N TRP A 187 -6.61 11.77 3.04
CA TRP A 187 -6.71 12.00 1.60
C TRP A 187 -5.46 11.54 0.85
N ARG A 188 -4.27 11.76 1.42
CA ARG A 188 -2.99 11.31 0.85
C ARG A 188 -2.90 9.78 0.80
N ILE A 189 -3.27 9.11 1.91
CA ILE A 189 -3.35 7.65 1.99
C ILE A 189 -4.36 7.10 0.97
N PHE A 190 -5.52 7.75 0.84
CA PHE A 190 -6.56 7.30 -0.08
C PHE A 190 -6.14 7.46 -1.54
N TYR A 191 -5.51 8.58 -1.89
CA TYR A 191 -4.93 8.80 -3.22
C TYR A 191 -3.89 7.73 -3.57
N ALA A 192 -2.94 7.45 -2.67
CA ALA A 192 -1.95 6.39 -2.86
C ALA A 192 -2.62 5.00 -3.05
N SER A 193 -3.71 4.73 -2.33
CA SER A 193 -4.46 3.46 -2.46
C SER A 193 -5.11 3.30 -3.83
N ILE A 194 -5.63 4.40 -4.42
CA ILE A 194 -6.21 4.41 -5.75
C ILE A 194 -5.14 4.28 -6.82
N MET A 195 -4.04 5.01 -6.69
CA MET A 195 -2.92 4.92 -7.61
C MET A 195 -2.30 3.52 -7.61
N MET A 196 -2.24 2.86 -6.45
CA MET A 196 -1.86 1.45 -6.35
C MET A 196 -2.81 0.53 -7.13
N CYS A 197 -4.13 0.73 -6.98
CA CYS A 197 -5.15 -0.03 -7.72
C CYS A 197 -4.99 0.14 -9.24
N LYS A 198 -4.81 1.39 -9.68
CA LYS A 198 -4.53 1.75 -11.07
C LYS A 198 -3.24 1.10 -11.59
N ALA A 199 -2.17 1.13 -10.81
CA ALA A 199 -0.90 0.51 -11.19
C ALA A 199 -1.04 -1.01 -11.35
N VAL A 200 -1.78 -1.69 -10.48
CA VAL A 200 -2.06 -3.14 -10.60
C VAL A 200 -2.87 -3.44 -11.86
N ARG A 201 -3.91 -2.66 -12.16
CA ARG A 201 -4.68 -2.79 -13.40
C ARG A 201 -3.78 -2.65 -14.63
N LEU A 202 -3.01 -1.56 -14.71
CA LEU A 202 -2.12 -1.28 -15.83
C LEU A 202 -1.06 -2.37 -16.00
N LYS A 203 -0.55 -2.94 -14.90
CA LYS A 203 0.33 -4.12 -14.94
C LYS A 203 -0.37 -5.31 -15.60
N PHE A 204 -1.62 -5.61 -15.23
CA PHE A 204 -2.39 -6.70 -15.85
C PHE A 204 -2.65 -6.45 -17.34
N GLU A 205 -2.83 -5.20 -17.75
CA GLU A 205 -2.94 -4.77 -19.15
C GLU A 205 -1.58 -4.70 -19.87
N LYS A 206 -0.49 -5.09 -19.20
CA LYS A 206 0.90 -5.09 -19.71
C LYS A 206 1.43 -3.69 -20.06
N GLN A 207 0.84 -2.65 -19.49
CA GLN A 207 1.25 -1.25 -19.59
C GLN A 207 2.21 -0.90 -18.43
N ILE A 208 3.41 -1.47 -18.46
CA ILE A 208 4.37 -1.42 -17.33
C ILE A 208 4.84 0.02 -17.05
N GLN A 209 5.07 0.83 -18.09
CA GLN A 209 5.56 2.20 -17.92
C GLN A 209 4.49 3.10 -17.29
N GLU A 210 3.24 2.96 -17.72
CA GLU A 210 2.09 3.67 -17.16
C GLU A 210 1.78 3.19 -15.74
N ALA A 211 1.95 1.91 -15.46
CA ALA A 211 1.85 1.36 -14.11
C ALA A 211 2.92 1.96 -13.18
N LEU A 212 4.16 2.10 -13.65
CA LEU A 212 5.24 2.73 -12.90
C LEU A 212 4.94 4.21 -12.64
N HIS A 213 4.53 4.94 -13.67
CA HIS A 213 4.10 6.33 -13.53
C HIS A 213 2.94 6.48 -12.52
N ALA A 214 1.99 5.55 -12.51
CA ALA A 214 0.92 5.54 -11.52
C ALA A 214 1.48 5.36 -10.09
N CYS A 215 2.48 4.50 -9.89
CA CYS A 215 3.16 4.37 -8.60
C CYS A 215 3.87 5.66 -8.19
N ASP A 216 4.62 6.28 -9.10
CA ASP A 216 5.35 7.53 -8.84
C ASP A 216 4.39 8.64 -8.41
N MET A 217 3.29 8.81 -9.13
CA MET A 217 2.25 9.77 -8.77
C MET A 217 1.64 9.49 -7.39
N GLY A 218 1.39 8.21 -7.06
CA GLY A 218 0.89 7.82 -5.73
C GLY A 218 1.89 8.12 -4.60
N LEU A 219 3.20 7.98 -4.86
CA LEU A 219 4.26 8.29 -3.91
C LEU A 219 4.48 9.80 -3.74
N ILE A 220 4.43 10.56 -4.84
CA ILE A 220 4.64 12.02 -4.84
C ILE A 220 3.46 12.75 -4.20
N MET A 221 2.24 12.44 -4.64
CA MET A 221 1.02 13.17 -4.23
C MET A 221 0.35 12.55 -3.00
N GLY A 222 0.71 11.31 -2.67
CA GLY A 222 0.23 10.62 -1.49
C GLY A 222 1.38 10.33 -0.53
N ARG A 223 1.62 9.05 -0.30
CA ARG A 223 2.74 8.51 0.47
C ARG A 223 2.86 7.02 0.23
N ASP A 224 3.91 6.44 0.77
CA ASP A 224 3.99 4.99 0.84
C ASP A 224 3.04 4.41 1.91
N ILE A 225 2.42 3.29 1.58
CA ILE A 225 1.34 2.64 2.33
C ILE A 225 1.61 1.15 2.50
N ASP A 226 0.89 0.52 3.44
CA ASP A 226 0.88 -0.94 3.65
C ASP A 226 2.27 -1.61 3.80
N GLY A 227 3.21 -0.92 4.44
CA GLY A 227 4.55 -1.47 4.68
C GLY A 227 5.49 -1.38 3.48
N PHE A 228 5.51 -0.20 2.85
CA PHE A 228 6.29 0.09 1.65
C PHE A 228 5.81 -0.65 0.40
N ALA A 229 4.52 -0.95 0.34
CA ALA A 229 3.98 -1.74 -0.76
C ALA A 229 4.09 -1.00 -2.10
N LEU A 230 3.87 0.33 -2.11
CA LEU A 230 3.83 1.09 -3.36
C LEU A 230 5.23 1.26 -3.93
N SER A 231 6.23 1.58 -3.10
CA SER A 231 7.63 1.66 -3.54
C SER A 231 8.20 0.31 -3.97
N LYS A 232 7.89 -0.79 -3.25
CA LYS A 232 8.29 -2.15 -3.67
C LYS A 232 7.64 -2.56 -4.97
N PHE A 233 6.39 -2.18 -5.20
CA PHE A 233 5.72 -2.46 -6.46
C PHE A 233 6.34 -1.66 -7.61
N ALA A 234 6.62 -0.37 -7.39
CA ALA A 234 7.34 0.48 -8.35
C ALA A 234 8.72 -0.10 -8.70
N GLN A 235 9.49 -0.54 -7.70
CA GLN A 235 10.79 -1.16 -7.91
C GLN A 235 10.70 -2.43 -8.77
N HIS A 236 9.68 -3.27 -8.52
CA HIS A 236 9.45 -4.46 -9.33
C HIS A 236 9.04 -4.13 -10.76
N LEU A 237 8.13 -3.17 -10.96
CA LEU A 237 7.77 -2.70 -12.30
C LEU A 237 9.00 -2.15 -13.04
N HIS A 238 9.84 -1.38 -12.36
CA HIS A 238 11.07 -0.84 -12.92
C HIS A 238 12.04 -1.96 -13.34
N SER A 239 12.16 -3.04 -12.55
CA SER A 239 12.99 -4.20 -12.92
C SER A 239 12.48 -4.98 -14.14
N CYS A 240 11.22 -4.78 -14.53
CA CYS A 240 10.65 -5.37 -15.74
C CYS A 240 10.89 -4.50 -16.99
N LEU A 241 11.39 -3.27 -16.83
CA LEU A 241 11.72 -2.41 -17.97
C LEU A 241 13.07 -2.83 -18.56
N PRO A 242 13.25 -2.68 -19.89
CA PRO A 242 14.54 -2.95 -20.51
C PRO A 242 15.61 -2.03 -19.94
N GLU A 243 16.82 -2.56 -19.75
CA GLU A 243 17.96 -1.73 -19.38
C GLU A 243 18.15 -0.62 -20.43
N PRO A 244 18.48 0.61 -19.99
CA PRO A 244 18.70 1.71 -20.92
C PRO A 244 19.78 1.34 -21.94
N SER A 245 19.38 1.22 -23.20
CA SER A 245 20.19 0.68 -24.30
C SER A 245 21.42 1.53 -24.64
N THR A 246 21.54 2.71 -24.03
CA THR A 246 22.68 3.59 -24.17
C THR A 246 23.10 4.08 -22.80
N PRO A 247 24.38 3.98 -22.41
CA PRO A 247 24.87 4.77 -21.30
C PRO A 247 24.61 6.23 -21.69
N ILE A 248 23.78 6.91 -20.89
CA ILE A 248 23.59 8.35 -21.03
C ILE A 248 24.97 8.95 -20.77
N SER A 249 25.70 9.23 -21.85
CA SER A 249 26.91 10.02 -21.78
C SER A 249 26.43 11.41 -21.40
N LEU A 250 26.42 11.67 -20.09
CA LEU A 250 26.34 13.00 -19.52
C LEU A 250 27.60 13.75 -19.98
N LYS A 251 27.66 14.13 -21.26
CA LYS A 251 28.57 15.15 -21.77
C LYS A 251 28.10 16.51 -21.24
N THR A 252 27.93 16.63 -19.93
CA THR A 252 27.77 17.88 -19.21
C THR A 252 29.15 18.50 -19.04
N GLN A 253 29.73 18.93 -20.16
CA GLN A 253 30.82 19.90 -20.21
C GLN A 253 30.43 21.09 -21.10
N LYS A 254 29.14 21.45 -21.12
CA LYS A 254 28.84 22.88 -21.31
C LYS A 254 29.00 23.51 -19.95
N HIS A 255 30.09 24.26 -19.79
CA HIS A 255 30.23 25.25 -18.74
C HIS A 255 29.04 26.21 -18.91
N LEU A 256 27.92 25.89 -18.28
CA LEU A 256 26.73 26.74 -18.26
C LEU A 256 27.18 28.03 -17.59
N GLN A 257 27.51 29.05 -18.39
CA GLN A 257 27.71 30.39 -17.87
C GLN A 257 26.43 30.76 -17.12
N SER A 258 26.59 31.22 -15.88
CA SER A 258 25.45 31.67 -15.10
C SER A 258 24.70 32.74 -15.92
N PRO A 259 23.38 32.59 -16.11
CA PRO A 259 22.62 33.57 -16.86
C PRO A 259 22.76 34.95 -16.20
N ALA A 260 22.73 36.00 -17.03
CA ALA A 260 22.78 37.36 -16.52
C ALA A 260 21.59 37.62 -15.57
N PRO A 261 21.78 38.42 -14.50
CA PRO A 261 20.68 38.76 -13.59
C PRO A 261 19.54 39.45 -14.36
N LEU A 262 18.31 39.05 -14.07
CA LEU A 262 17.12 39.76 -14.55
C LEU A 262 16.98 41.13 -13.84
N PRO A 263 16.27 42.11 -14.42
CA PRO A 263 16.10 43.44 -13.83
C PRO A 263 15.47 43.44 -12.43
N ASN A 264 14.69 42.41 -12.10
CA ASN A 264 14.05 42.22 -10.81
C ASN A 264 14.84 41.30 -9.86
N SER A 265 16.10 41.01 -10.17
CA SER A 265 16.95 40.18 -9.31
C SER A 265 17.27 40.93 -8.02
N VAL A 266 17.09 40.25 -6.89
CA VAL A 266 17.47 40.76 -5.57
C VAL A 266 18.76 40.05 -5.15
N TYR A 267 19.68 40.78 -4.53
CA TYR A 267 20.88 40.18 -3.96
C TYR A 267 20.49 39.22 -2.83
N VAL A 268 21.11 38.04 -2.83
CA VAL A 268 20.90 37.00 -1.84
C VAL A 268 22.25 36.71 -1.21
N ASP A 269 22.32 36.78 0.13
CA ASP A 269 23.55 36.55 0.87
C ASP A 269 24.07 35.14 0.63
N VAL A 270 25.39 35.00 0.46
CA VAL A 270 26.05 33.73 0.19
C VAL A 270 26.95 33.37 1.37
N TYR A 271 26.72 32.19 1.94
CA TYR A 271 27.51 31.64 3.04
C TYR A 271 28.25 30.38 2.57
N GLU A 272 29.56 30.35 2.79
CA GLU A 272 30.38 29.16 2.53
C GLU A 272 30.44 28.32 3.81
N LEU A 273 29.77 27.16 3.80
CA LEU A 273 29.82 26.16 4.86
C LEU A 273 29.65 26.74 6.29
N PRO A 274 28.50 27.38 6.58
CA PRO A 274 28.26 28.02 7.88
C PRO A 274 28.30 26.99 9.00
N SER A 275 28.80 27.41 10.17
CA SER A 275 28.67 26.64 11.41
C SER A 275 27.21 26.44 11.79
N PHE A 276 26.92 25.49 12.68
CA PHE A 276 25.57 25.25 13.16
C PHE A 276 24.97 26.47 13.86
N GLU A 277 25.76 27.23 14.63
CA GLU A 277 25.31 28.45 15.30
C GLU A 277 24.96 29.57 14.30
N GLU A 278 25.74 29.72 13.23
CA GLU A 278 25.44 30.66 12.15
C GLU A 278 24.19 30.23 11.38
N MET A 279 24.00 28.92 11.18
CA MET A 279 22.80 28.37 10.56
C MET A 279 21.54 28.70 11.36
N LEU A 280 21.58 28.59 12.69
CA LEU A 280 20.47 28.98 13.55
C LEU A 280 20.13 30.46 13.40
N LYS A 281 21.14 31.34 13.40
CA LYS A 281 20.95 32.78 13.16
C LYS A 281 20.35 33.07 11.79
N ILE A 282 20.81 32.39 10.74
CA ILE A 282 20.27 32.51 9.38
C ILE A 282 18.78 32.14 9.36
N ILE A 283 18.40 31.05 10.01
CA ILE A 283 17.01 30.59 10.09
C ILE A 283 16.14 31.61 10.83
N GLU A 284 16.62 32.19 11.92
CA GLU A 284 15.91 33.23 12.69
C GLU A 284 15.65 34.50 11.86
N ILE A 285 16.58 34.87 10.98
CA ILE A 285 16.46 36.06 10.11
C ILE A 285 15.33 35.90 9.07
N GLN A 286 14.90 34.66 8.78
CA GLN A 286 13.83 34.33 7.81
C GLN A 286 14.02 34.97 6.42
N LYS A 287 15.28 35.17 6.00
CA LYS A 287 15.62 35.64 4.65
C LYS A 287 16.21 34.49 3.82
N PRO A 288 15.95 34.48 2.50
CA PRO A 288 16.62 33.53 1.62
C PRO A 288 18.12 33.81 1.62
N VAL A 289 18.92 32.74 1.67
CA VAL A 289 20.38 32.78 1.56
C VAL A 289 20.85 31.62 0.68
N VAL A 290 22.03 31.74 0.07
CA VAL A 290 22.69 30.65 -0.66
C VAL A 290 23.75 30.02 0.23
N ILE A 291 23.64 28.73 0.55
CA ILE A 291 24.67 27.99 1.27
C ILE A 291 25.49 27.16 0.27
N ARG A 292 26.80 27.40 0.23
CA ARG A 292 27.75 26.71 -0.63
C ARG A 292 28.62 25.74 0.17
N GLY A 293 29.27 24.81 -0.53
CA GLY A 293 30.22 23.84 0.05
C GLY A 293 29.59 22.63 0.78
N LEU A 294 28.36 22.74 1.28
CA LEU A 294 27.71 21.67 2.06
C LEU A 294 27.59 20.33 1.32
N VAL A 295 27.27 20.41 0.01
CA VAL A 295 27.10 19.24 -0.87
C VAL A 295 28.39 18.43 -0.99
N ASN A 296 29.57 19.05 -0.88
CA ASN A 296 30.86 18.38 -0.97
C ASN A 296 31.12 17.42 0.21
N GLN A 297 30.37 17.56 1.31
CA GLN A 297 30.45 16.67 2.48
C GLN A 297 29.49 15.48 2.40
N TRP A 298 28.63 15.41 1.38
CA TRP A 298 27.64 14.33 1.29
C TRP A 298 28.30 12.98 1.01
N PRO A 299 27.82 11.88 1.64
CA PRO A 299 28.32 10.52 1.37
C PRO A 299 28.26 10.11 -0.10
N ALA A 300 27.36 10.71 -0.88
CA ALA A 300 27.25 10.47 -2.32
C ALA A 300 28.53 10.85 -3.11
N PHE A 301 29.32 11.82 -2.62
CA PHE A 301 30.58 12.23 -3.26
C PHE A 301 31.79 11.39 -2.84
N THR A 302 31.63 10.49 -1.85
CA THR A 302 32.69 9.58 -1.38
C THR A 302 32.43 8.14 -1.77
N LYS A 303 31.16 7.72 -1.90
CA LYS A 303 30.76 6.32 -2.19
C LYS A 303 31.16 5.81 -3.58
N TRP A 304 31.34 6.70 -4.55
CA TRP A 304 31.61 6.35 -5.96
C TRP A 304 32.98 6.82 -6.44
N LYS A 305 33.95 6.98 -5.53
CA LYS A 305 35.36 7.19 -5.88
C LYS A 305 36.05 5.87 -6.23
#